data_AF-A0A918K0K3-F1
#
_entry.id   AF-A0A918K0K3-F1
#
_cell.length_a   1.000
_cell.length_b   1.000
_cell.length_c   1.000
_cell.angle_alpha   90.00
_cell.angle_beta   90.00
_cell.angle_gamma   90.00
#
_symmetry.space_group_name_H-M   'P 1'
#
loop_
_entity.id
_entity.type
_entity.pdbx_description
1 polymer ?
#
loop_
_entity_poly.entity_id
_entity_poly.type
_entity_poly.pdbx_seq_one_letter_code
_entity_poly.pdbx_strand_id
1 'polypeptide(L)'
;MAQEIETFDIKTFEKNKTSNRYTFLNSKGDSVNQEFRDGYYIEKTKKKDSKYSITKVFNESGNIEQKGEYYNSDLHIGKFEWFDEKGEITEIKNYDQHFTFSLEDVLNYLEENNIKEIDKSPTGHKVTITLWRTDSSKLSEEDPIVWTISYGLVPLVLKNNDAIFMGVIKITLDGKTGEEINKQYKRARVDTEWQPFEDLKK
;
A
#
# COMPACT_ATOMS: atom_id res chain seq x y z
N MET A 1 -11.07 -14.50 -32.46
CA MET A 1 -12.13 -13.75 -31.77
C MET A 1 -11.49 -12.49 -31.23
N ALA A 2 -12.03 -11.30 -31.50
CA ALA A 2 -11.49 -10.06 -30.95
C ALA A 2 -11.76 -10.04 -29.44
N GLN A 3 -10.75 -9.69 -28.65
CA GLN A 3 -10.90 -9.45 -27.22
C GLN A 3 -11.72 -8.18 -27.04
N GLU A 4 -12.77 -8.23 -26.22
CA GLU A 4 -13.58 -7.06 -25.91
C GLU A 4 -12.75 -6.11 -25.03
N ILE A 5 -12.65 -4.85 -25.46
CA ILE A 5 -11.91 -3.81 -24.74
C ILE A 5 -12.67 -3.49 -23.46
N GLU A 6 -11.98 -3.50 -22.33
CA GLU A 6 -12.57 -3.08 -21.07
C GLU A 6 -12.82 -1.56 -21.09
N THR A 7 -14.05 -1.15 -20.83
CA THR A 7 -14.45 0.27 -20.89
C THR A 7 -15.09 0.75 -19.58
N PHE A 8 -14.88 2.02 -19.26
CA PHE A 8 -15.51 2.72 -18.15
C PHE A 8 -16.95 3.12 -18.49
N ASP A 9 -17.91 2.88 -17.58
CA ASP A 9 -19.30 3.31 -17.75
C ASP A 9 -19.46 4.80 -17.42
N ILE A 10 -19.04 5.65 -18.37
CA ILE A 10 -19.10 7.11 -18.28
C ILE A 10 -20.52 7.58 -18.00
N LYS A 11 -21.54 6.95 -18.61
CA LYS A 11 -22.94 7.38 -18.46
C LYS A 11 -23.42 7.23 -17.03
N THR A 12 -23.15 6.08 -16.41
CA THR A 12 -23.49 5.84 -15.02
C THR A 12 -22.70 6.75 -14.09
N PHE A 13 -21.40 6.94 -14.35
CA PHE A 13 -20.58 7.85 -13.58
C PHE A 13 -21.09 9.30 -13.61
N GLU A 14 -21.29 9.87 -14.81
CA GLU A 14 -21.75 11.25 -14.97
C GLU A 14 -23.12 11.52 -14.34
N LYS A 15 -24.01 10.51 -14.36
CA LYS A 15 -25.32 10.60 -13.71
C LYS A 15 -25.24 10.65 -12.17
N ASN A 16 -24.27 9.97 -11.57
CA ASN A 16 -24.21 9.76 -10.11
C ASN A 16 -23.06 10.50 -9.42
N LYS A 17 -22.12 11.10 -10.16
CA LYS A 17 -20.96 11.75 -9.57
C LYS A 17 -21.35 12.98 -8.75
N THR A 18 -20.60 13.21 -7.68
CA THR A 18 -20.59 14.43 -6.88
C THR A 18 -19.15 14.92 -6.83
N SER A 19 -18.89 16.16 -7.28
CA SER A 19 -17.54 16.74 -7.35
C SER A 19 -16.52 15.82 -8.04
N ASN A 20 -16.89 15.30 -9.22
CA ASN A 20 -16.10 14.35 -10.02
C ASN A 20 -15.76 13.03 -9.34
N ARG A 21 -16.53 12.62 -8.33
CA ARG A 21 -16.37 11.33 -7.66
C ARG A 21 -17.68 10.59 -7.56
N TYR A 22 -17.64 9.28 -7.70
CA TYR A 22 -18.78 8.40 -7.45
C TYR A 22 -18.30 7.22 -6.61
N THR A 23 -19.04 6.86 -5.56
CA THR A 23 -18.70 5.74 -4.69
C THR A 23 -19.93 4.90 -4.44
N PHE A 24 -19.79 3.58 -4.59
CA PHE A 24 -20.86 2.61 -4.39
C PHE A 24 -20.30 1.27 -3.94
N LEU A 25 -21.20 0.36 -3.54
CA LEU A 25 -20.87 -1.04 -3.30
C LEU A 25 -21.31 -1.85 -4.52
N ASN A 26 -20.42 -2.72 -5.02
CA ASN A 26 -20.80 -3.66 -6.08
C ASN A 26 -21.62 -4.84 -5.52
N SER A 27 -22.05 -5.75 -6.39
CA SER A 27 -22.84 -6.93 -5.98
C SER A 27 -22.10 -7.90 -5.04
N LYS A 28 -20.77 -7.84 -4.97
CA LYS A 28 -19.93 -8.61 -4.04
C LYS A 28 -19.72 -7.92 -2.70
N GLY A 29 -20.21 -6.69 -2.56
CA GLY A 29 -19.99 -5.85 -1.38
C GLY A 29 -18.62 -5.17 -1.35
N ASP A 30 -17.87 -5.18 -2.46
CA ASP A 30 -16.63 -4.43 -2.59
C ASP A 30 -16.95 -2.94 -2.73
N SER A 31 -16.09 -2.10 -2.16
CA SER A 31 -16.21 -0.65 -2.33
C SER A 31 -15.57 -0.22 -3.64
N VAL A 32 -16.37 0.38 -4.51
CA VAL A 32 -15.91 0.94 -5.78
C VAL A 32 -15.90 2.46 -5.65
N ASN A 33 -14.74 3.07 -5.83
CA ASN A 33 -14.54 4.50 -5.89
C ASN A 33 -14.10 4.87 -7.31
N GLN A 34 -14.89 5.69 -7.97
CA GLN A 34 -14.61 6.22 -9.29
C GLN A 34 -14.34 7.71 -9.19
N GLU A 35 -13.35 8.21 -9.94
CA GLU A 35 -13.10 9.64 -10.06
C GLU A 35 -12.69 10.03 -11.49
N PHE A 36 -13.00 11.27 -11.88
CA PHE A 36 -12.44 11.87 -13.08
C PHE A 36 -11.44 12.95 -12.68
N ARG A 37 -10.18 12.78 -13.09
CA ARG A 37 -9.07 13.63 -12.68
C ARG A 37 -8.01 13.69 -13.77
N ASP A 38 -7.52 14.90 -14.05
CA ASP A 38 -6.38 15.14 -14.96
C ASP A 38 -6.56 14.51 -16.36
N GLY A 39 -7.80 14.44 -16.87
CA GLY A 39 -8.12 13.83 -18.17
C GLY A 39 -8.37 12.32 -18.13
N TYR A 40 -8.40 11.69 -16.96
CA TYR A 40 -8.57 10.26 -16.82
C TYR A 40 -9.74 9.89 -15.92
N TYR A 41 -10.41 8.79 -16.25
CA TYR A 41 -11.29 8.09 -15.32
C TYR A 41 -10.46 7.08 -14.54
N ILE A 42 -10.63 7.06 -13.23
CA ILE A 42 -9.93 6.15 -12.33
C ILE A 42 -10.98 5.36 -11.57
N GLU A 43 -10.89 4.04 -11.61
CA GLU A 43 -11.73 3.14 -10.81
C GLU A 43 -10.85 2.36 -9.82
N LYS A 44 -11.15 2.52 -8.53
CA LYS A 44 -10.53 1.78 -7.43
C LYS A 44 -11.56 0.86 -6.80
N THR A 45 -11.33 -0.44 -6.90
CA THR A 45 -12.17 -1.45 -6.26
C THR A 45 -11.42 -2.03 -5.06
N LYS A 46 -11.87 -1.72 -3.84
CA LYS A 46 -11.37 -2.31 -2.60
C LYS A 46 -12.20 -3.55 -2.25
N LYS A 47 -11.54 -4.72 -2.25
CA LYS A 47 -12.18 -5.99 -1.93
C LYS A 47 -12.70 -5.98 -0.49
N LYS A 48 -13.92 -6.47 -0.29
CA LYS A 48 -14.50 -6.59 1.06
C LYS A 48 -13.60 -7.47 1.94
N ASP A 49 -13.43 -7.09 3.21
CA ASP A 49 -12.66 -7.82 4.22
C ASP A 49 -11.20 -8.11 3.81
N SER A 50 -10.63 -7.27 2.95
CA SER A 50 -9.32 -7.45 2.36
C SER A 50 -8.54 -6.13 2.28
N LYS A 51 -7.21 -6.24 2.37
CA LYS A 51 -6.27 -5.13 2.13
C LYS A 51 -5.92 -4.96 0.66
N TYR A 52 -6.38 -5.87 -0.19
CA TYR A 52 -6.14 -5.83 -1.62
C TYR A 52 -7.16 -4.91 -2.32
N SER A 53 -6.68 -4.09 -3.24
CA SER A 53 -7.51 -3.28 -4.13
C SER A 53 -7.00 -3.33 -5.56
N ILE A 54 -7.91 -3.25 -6.51
CA ILE A 54 -7.58 -3.13 -7.93
C ILE A 54 -7.79 -1.68 -8.34
N THR A 55 -6.81 -1.10 -9.03
CA THR A 55 -6.96 0.21 -9.68
C THR A 55 -6.93 0.03 -11.18
N LYS A 56 -7.86 0.69 -11.86
CA LYS A 56 -7.93 0.80 -13.31
C LYS A 56 -7.93 2.27 -13.69
N VAL A 57 -7.21 2.60 -14.75
CA VAL A 57 -7.14 3.93 -15.34
C VAL A 57 -7.66 3.82 -16.77
N PHE A 58 -8.55 4.74 -17.13
CA PHE A 58 -9.17 4.81 -18.45
C PHE A 58 -8.98 6.21 -19.01
N ASN A 59 -8.78 6.30 -20.32
CA ASN A 59 -8.67 7.57 -21.03
C ASN A 59 -10.01 8.34 -21.08
N GLU A 60 -10.01 9.55 -21.63
CA GLU A 60 -11.23 10.37 -21.77
C GLU A 60 -12.35 9.71 -22.58
N SER A 61 -12.01 8.78 -23.47
CA SER A 61 -13.00 8.00 -24.23
C SER A 61 -13.55 6.80 -23.45
N GLY A 62 -12.99 6.52 -22.26
CA GLY A 62 -13.38 5.43 -21.38
C GLY A 62 -12.69 4.10 -21.67
N ASN A 63 -11.71 4.04 -22.57
CA ASN A 63 -10.96 2.80 -22.83
C ASN A 63 -9.90 2.57 -21.76
N ILE A 64 -9.71 1.33 -21.34
CA ILE A 64 -8.68 0.96 -20.37
C ILE A 64 -7.29 1.33 -20.90
N GLU A 65 -6.48 1.97 -20.05
CA GLU A 65 -5.07 2.25 -20.33
C GLU A 65 -4.13 1.50 -19.39
N GLN A 66 -4.56 1.29 -18.14
CA GLN A 66 -3.74 0.64 -17.13
C GLN A 66 -4.62 -0.09 -16.12
N LYS A 67 -4.18 -1.28 -15.68
CA LYS A 67 -4.74 -1.93 -14.50
C LYS A 67 -3.67 -2.63 -13.66
N GLY A 68 -3.91 -2.69 -12.35
CA GLY A 68 -3.03 -3.41 -11.43
C GLY A 68 -3.60 -3.53 -10.03
N GLU A 69 -2.94 -4.36 -9.20
CA GLU A 69 -3.35 -4.63 -7.82
C GLU A 69 -2.42 -3.92 -6.83
N TYR A 70 -3.02 -3.49 -5.72
CA TYR A 70 -2.35 -2.79 -4.64
C TYR A 70 -2.67 -3.49 -3.32
N TYR A 71 -1.67 -3.61 -2.47
CA TYR A 71 -1.86 -3.96 -1.07
C TYR A 71 -1.86 -2.69 -0.21
N ASN A 72 -2.84 -2.59 0.69
CA ASN A 72 -3.05 -1.45 1.59
C ASN A 72 -3.07 -0.10 0.86
N SER A 73 -3.65 -0.07 -0.34
CA SER A 73 -3.87 1.12 -1.21
C SER A 73 -2.63 1.70 -1.91
N ASP A 74 -1.41 1.45 -1.43
CA ASP A 74 -0.22 2.16 -1.92
C ASP A 74 0.90 1.23 -2.42
N LEU A 75 0.92 -0.04 -1.99
CA LEU A 75 1.96 -0.99 -2.39
C LEU A 75 1.55 -1.71 -3.68
N HIS A 76 2.19 -1.38 -4.81
CA HIS A 76 2.04 -2.14 -6.05
C HIS A 76 2.44 -3.59 -5.83
N ILE A 77 1.60 -4.54 -6.25
CA ILE A 77 1.82 -5.98 -6.14
C ILE A 77 1.44 -6.69 -7.44
N GLY A 78 2.06 -7.84 -7.71
CA GLY A 78 1.80 -8.63 -8.90
C GLY A 78 2.08 -7.89 -10.20
N LYS A 79 1.25 -8.20 -11.21
CA LYS A 79 1.39 -7.67 -12.57
C LYS A 79 0.53 -6.43 -12.77
N PHE A 80 1.14 -5.42 -13.37
CA PHE A 80 0.46 -4.29 -13.95
C PHE A 80 0.48 -4.45 -15.47
N GLU A 81 -0.65 -4.15 -16.09
CA GLU A 81 -0.83 -4.24 -17.53
C GLU A 81 -1.17 -2.85 -18.06
N TRP A 82 -0.54 -2.46 -19.17
CA TRP A 82 -0.85 -1.26 -19.94
C TRP A 82 -1.39 -1.66 -21.30
N PHE A 83 -2.29 -0.84 -21.82
CA PHE A 83 -3.05 -1.13 -23.03
C PHE A 83 -2.90 0.01 -24.04
N ASP A 84 -2.94 -0.33 -25.33
CA ASP A 84 -3.12 0.66 -26.39
C ASP A 84 -4.59 1.08 -26.55
N GLU A 85 -4.85 1.99 -27.49
CA GLU A 85 -6.20 2.47 -27.80
C GLU A 85 -7.17 1.38 -28.29
N LYS A 86 -6.63 0.23 -28.75
CA LYS A 86 -7.39 -0.94 -29.20
C LYS A 86 -7.59 -1.97 -28.08
N GLY A 87 -7.13 -1.67 -26.86
CA GLY A 87 -7.21 -2.57 -25.71
C GLY A 87 -6.24 -3.76 -25.80
N GLU A 88 -5.23 -3.70 -26.66
CA GLU A 88 -4.16 -4.70 -26.72
C GLU A 88 -3.08 -4.37 -25.69
N ILE A 89 -2.54 -5.38 -25.01
CA ILE A 89 -1.49 -5.18 -24.00
C ILE A 89 -0.21 -4.70 -24.68
N THR A 90 0.29 -3.54 -24.26
CA THR A 90 1.55 -2.96 -24.74
C THR A 90 2.70 -3.21 -23.77
N GLU A 91 2.41 -3.30 -22.47
CA GLU A 91 3.40 -3.54 -21.43
C GLU A 91 2.82 -4.41 -20.31
N ILE A 92 3.65 -5.32 -19.79
CA ILE A 92 3.38 -6.03 -18.54
C ILE A 92 4.58 -5.85 -17.62
N LYS A 93 4.32 -5.38 -16.41
CA LYS A 93 5.33 -5.19 -15.38
C LYS A 93 4.98 -5.97 -14.14
N ASN A 94 5.84 -6.90 -13.76
CA ASN A 94 5.66 -7.67 -12.53
C ASN A 94 6.46 -7.04 -11.39
N TYR A 95 5.78 -6.38 -10.46
CA TYR A 95 6.44 -5.72 -9.33
C TYR A 95 7.06 -6.72 -8.33
N ASP A 96 6.61 -7.98 -8.34
CA ASP A 96 7.11 -9.03 -7.46
C ASP A 96 8.33 -9.79 -8.03
N GLN A 97 8.73 -9.52 -9.28
CA GLN A 97 9.68 -10.38 -10.02
C GLN A 97 11.03 -10.60 -9.35
N HIS A 98 11.48 -9.67 -8.51
CA HIS A 98 12.78 -9.73 -7.83
C HIS A 98 12.69 -10.13 -6.35
N PHE A 99 11.47 -10.32 -5.84
CA PHE A 99 11.22 -10.66 -4.45
C PHE A 99 10.97 -12.17 -4.33
N THR A 100 12.00 -12.92 -3.92
CA THR A 100 11.83 -14.32 -3.54
C THR A 100 11.14 -14.44 -2.19
N PHE A 101 11.44 -13.51 -1.26
CA PHE A 101 10.69 -13.35 -0.03
C PHE A 101 9.45 -12.50 -0.33
N SER A 102 8.29 -13.15 -0.40
CA SER A 102 7.04 -12.59 -0.90
C SER A 102 6.36 -11.64 0.10
N LEU A 103 5.28 -10.97 -0.33
CA LEU A 103 4.44 -10.22 0.59
C LEU A 103 3.83 -11.15 1.66
N GLU A 104 3.37 -12.32 1.28
CA GLU A 104 2.85 -13.33 2.21
C GLU A 104 3.89 -13.71 3.26
N ASP A 105 5.15 -13.86 2.88
CA ASP A 105 6.23 -14.15 3.83
C ASP A 105 6.47 -12.99 4.80
N VAL A 106 6.39 -11.74 4.32
CA VAL A 106 6.44 -10.55 5.18
C VAL A 106 5.26 -10.53 6.16
N LEU A 107 4.06 -10.89 5.71
CA LEU A 107 2.89 -10.97 6.59
C LEU A 107 3.06 -12.07 7.64
N ASN A 108 3.59 -13.23 7.27
CA ASN A 108 3.92 -14.31 8.22
C ASN A 108 4.99 -13.85 9.23
N TYR A 109 6.04 -13.17 8.77
CA TYR A 109 7.06 -12.59 9.66
C TYR A 109 6.44 -11.64 10.70
N LEU A 110 5.49 -10.79 10.30
CA LEU A 110 4.77 -9.91 11.21
C LEU A 110 3.99 -10.70 12.27
N GLU A 111 3.30 -11.76 11.86
CA GLU A 111 2.53 -12.63 12.75
C GLU A 111 3.42 -13.36 13.75
N GLU A 112 4.50 -13.98 13.29
CA GLU A 112 5.49 -14.70 14.11
C GLU A 112 6.15 -13.79 15.15
N ASN A 113 6.39 -12.53 14.78
CA ASN A 113 6.96 -11.52 15.67
C ASN A 113 5.92 -10.77 16.51
N ASN A 114 4.65 -11.17 16.49
CA ASN A 114 3.54 -10.53 17.19
C ASN A 114 3.37 -9.03 16.86
N ILE A 115 3.74 -8.63 15.65
CA ILE A 115 3.57 -7.26 15.14
C ILE A 115 2.20 -7.20 14.46
N LYS A 116 1.22 -6.61 15.15
CA LYS A 116 -0.17 -6.56 14.68
C LYS A 116 -0.65 -5.12 14.60
N GLU A 117 -1.46 -4.84 13.59
CA GLU A 117 -2.24 -3.60 13.57
C GLU A 117 -3.25 -3.62 14.73
N ILE A 118 -3.42 -2.45 15.36
CA ILE A 118 -4.35 -2.28 16.47
C ILE A 118 -5.20 -1.08 16.13
N ASP A 119 -6.45 -1.29 15.74
CA ASP A 119 -7.37 -0.19 15.42
C ASP A 119 -7.80 0.60 16.66
N LYS A 120 -7.80 -0.04 17.84
CA LYS A 120 -8.04 0.60 19.15
C LYS A 120 -7.22 -0.07 20.22
N SER A 121 -6.18 0.61 20.72
CA SER A 121 -5.51 0.15 21.95
C SER A 121 -6.32 0.57 23.19
N PRO A 122 -6.10 -0.05 24.36
CA PRO A 122 -6.70 0.41 25.63
C PRO A 122 -6.41 1.88 25.96
N THR A 123 -5.40 2.47 25.32
CA THR A 123 -5.01 3.88 25.47
C THR A 123 -5.62 4.80 24.40
N GLY A 124 -6.45 4.28 23.49
CA GLY A 124 -7.09 5.05 22.41
C GLY A 124 -6.23 5.24 21.14
N HIS A 125 -5.00 4.75 21.13
CA HIS A 125 -4.08 4.89 19.99
C HIS A 125 -4.22 3.75 18.98
N LYS A 126 -4.00 4.08 17.70
CA LYS A 126 -3.96 3.14 16.57
C LYS A 126 -2.51 2.77 16.22
N VAL A 127 -2.21 1.47 16.15
CA VAL A 127 -0.95 0.97 15.56
C VAL A 127 -1.22 0.68 14.10
N THR A 128 -0.52 1.38 13.21
CA THR A 128 -0.57 1.17 11.76
C THR A 128 0.75 0.56 11.31
N ILE A 129 0.68 -0.46 10.46
CA ILE A 129 1.84 -1.03 9.78
C ILE A 129 1.90 -0.44 8.38
N THR A 130 3.03 0.13 8.03
CA THR A 130 3.31 0.61 6.68
C THR A 130 4.36 -0.29 6.06
N LEU A 131 4.04 -0.85 4.90
CA LEU A 131 4.93 -1.69 4.12
C LEU A 131 5.40 -0.92 2.89
N TRP A 132 6.72 -0.92 2.69
CA TRP A 132 7.37 -0.40 1.51
C TRP A 132 8.35 -1.43 0.97
N ARG A 133 8.67 -1.35 -0.31
CA ARG A 133 9.75 -2.13 -0.91
C ARG A 133 10.46 -1.32 -1.97
N THR A 134 11.67 -1.75 -2.33
CA THR A 134 12.40 -1.13 -3.43
C THR A 134 11.56 -1.19 -4.72
N ASP A 135 11.45 -0.06 -5.41
CA ASP A 135 10.73 0.01 -6.68
C ASP A 135 11.52 -0.78 -7.73
N SER A 136 11.04 -1.98 -8.04
CA SER A 136 11.68 -2.92 -8.96
C SER A 136 11.91 -2.35 -10.36
N SER A 137 11.27 -1.24 -10.69
CA SER A 137 11.36 -0.60 -12.00
C SER A 137 12.48 0.41 -12.16
N LYS A 138 13.11 0.77 -11.05
CA LYS A 138 14.22 1.72 -11.02
C LYS A 138 15.50 1.08 -10.51
N LEU A 139 15.53 -0.25 -10.40
CA LEU A 139 16.69 -0.99 -9.94
C LEU A 139 17.81 -0.93 -10.97
N SER A 140 18.97 -0.46 -10.53
CA SER A 140 20.27 -0.84 -11.06
C SER A 140 20.71 -2.19 -10.44
N GLU A 141 21.74 -2.83 -11.02
CA GLU A 141 22.26 -4.11 -10.50
C GLU A 141 22.74 -4.04 -9.03
N GLU A 142 23.08 -2.84 -8.55
CA GLU A 142 23.61 -2.61 -7.20
C GLU A 142 22.52 -2.26 -6.16
N ASP A 143 21.29 -1.99 -6.61
CA ASP A 143 20.24 -1.54 -5.70
C ASP A 143 19.74 -2.68 -4.80
N PRO A 144 19.65 -2.46 -3.47
CA PRO A 144 19.22 -3.48 -2.55
C PRO A 144 17.72 -3.76 -2.74
N ILE A 145 17.37 -5.03 -2.93
CA ILE A 145 15.98 -5.48 -2.97
C ILE A 145 15.56 -5.75 -1.53
N VAL A 146 14.75 -4.87 -0.96
CA VAL A 146 14.39 -4.94 0.47
C VAL A 146 12.91 -4.70 0.70
N TRP A 147 12.42 -5.30 1.79
CA TRP A 147 11.17 -4.91 2.42
C TRP A 147 11.46 -3.96 3.58
N THR A 148 10.65 -2.93 3.71
CA THR A 148 10.68 -2.00 4.84
C THR A 148 9.33 -2.04 5.54
N ILE A 149 9.37 -2.43 6.81
CA ILE A 149 8.23 -2.43 7.72
C ILE A 149 8.39 -1.24 8.64
N SER A 150 7.38 -0.38 8.75
CA SER A 150 7.34 0.69 9.75
C SER A 150 6.07 0.58 10.58
N TYR A 151 6.19 0.60 11.90
CA TYR A 151 5.03 0.59 12.78
C TYR A 151 5.25 1.42 14.04
N GLY A 152 4.17 2.09 14.47
CA GLY A 152 4.16 2.89 15.68
C GLY A 152 3.98 2.04 16.93
N LEU A 153 4.72 2.34 18.00
CA LEU A 153 4.44 1.84 19.33
C LEU A 153 3.50 2.81 20.06
N VAL A 154 2.54 2.21 20.79
CA VAL A 154 1.63 2.90 21.70
C VAL A 154 2.43 3.77 22.67
N PRO A 155 1.92 4.95 23.08
CA PRO A 155 2.66 5.80 23.98
C PRO A 155 2.94 5.16 25.32
N LEU A 156 4.22 5.21 25.71
CA LEU A 156 4.65 4.87 27.05
C LEU A 156 4.36 6.07 27.95
N VAL A 157 3.29 6.01 28.74
CA VAL A 157 3.03 6.99 29.79
C VAL A 157 3.97 6.68 30.96
N LEU A 158 4.94 7.56 31.22
CA LEU A 158 5.76 7.46 32.43
C LEU A 158 4.87 7.76 33.66
N LYS A 159 5.18 7.12 34.80
CA LYS A 159 4.37 7.10 36.05
C LYS A 159 3.94 8.47 36.63
N ASN A 160 4.31 9.58 36.02
CA ASN A 160 4.00 10.94 36.48
C ASN A 160 3.31 11.82 35.41
N ASN A 161 2.70 11.25 34.35
CA ASN A 161 1.92 11.98 33.33
C ASN A 161 2.66 13.02 32.46
N ASP A 162 3.98 13.21 32.61
CA ASP A 162 4.68 14.35 31.99
C ASP A 162 5.25 14.12 30.58
N ALA A 163 5.17 12.91 30.01
CA ALA A 163 5.64 12.67 28.63
C ALA A 163 4.91 11.52 27.92
N ILE A 164 4.32 11.85 26.77
CA ILE A 164 3.84 10.89 25.77
C ILE A 164 4.95 10.77 24.73
N PHE A 165 5.37 9.54 24.43
CA PHE A 165 6.32 9.30 23.36
C PHE A 165 5.70 8.40 22.30
N MET A 166 5.75 8.83 21.05
CA MET A 166 5.49 7.93 19.93
C MET A 166 6.82 7.29 19.55
N GLY A 167 6.90 5.97 19.74
CA GLY A 167 7.98 5.16 19.17
C GLY A 167 7.60 4.76 17.76
N VAL A 168 8.55 4.75 16.83
CA VAL A 168 8.41 4.09 15.53
C VAL A 168 9.53 3.08 15.42
N ILE A 169 9.16 1.83 15.15
CA ILE A 169 10.12 0.80 14.77
C ILE A 169 10.13 0.72 13.25
N LYS A 170 11.32 0.74 12.67
CA LYS A 170 11.56 0.46 11.25
C LYS A 170 12.40 -0.82 11.14
N ILE A 171 11.90 -1.83 10.45
CA ILE A 171 12.61 -3.07 10.16
C ILE A 171 12.87 -3.12 8.66
N THR A 172 14.09 -3.49 8.27
CA THR A 172 14.47 -3.73 6.88
C THR A 172 14.79 -5.21 6.74
N LEU A 173 14.05 -5.91 5.88
CA LEU A 173 14.29 -7.32 5.54
C LEU A 173 14.90 -7.42 4.15
N ASP A 174 15.80 -8.36 3.96
CA ASP A 174 16.25 -8.75 2.62
C ASP A 174 15.08 -9.30 1.80
N GLY A 175 14.86 -8.77 0.61
CA GLY A 175 13.73 -9.14 -0.24
C GLY A 175 13.88 -10.50 -0.94
N LYS A 176 15.04 -11.15 -0.83
CA LYS A 176 15.28 -12.50 -1.35
C LYS A 176 15.25 -13.54 -0.23
N THR A 177 15.84 -13.25 0.92
CA THR A 177 15.99 -14.23 2.02
C THR A 177 15.03 -14.01 3.19
N GLY A 178 14.53 -12.79 3.38
CA GLY A 178 13.75 -12.41 4.56
C GLY A 178 14.58 -12.12 5.81
N GLU A 179 15.92 -12.17 5.71
CA GLU A 179 16.80 -11.88 6.85
C GLU A 179 16.68 -10.41 7.29
N GLU A 180 16.66 -10.17 8.60
CA GLU A 180 16.69 -8.82 9.15
C GLU A 180 18.06 -8.16 8.88
N ILE A 181 18.09 -7.20 7.96
CA ILE A 181 19.28 -6.41 7.64
C ILE A 181 19.49 -5.32 8.69
N ASN A 182 18.40 -4.69 9.13
CA ASN A 182 18.47 -3.53 10.02
C ASN A 182 17.16 -3.34 10.80
N LYS A 183 17.28 -2.93 12.06
CA LYS A 183 16.16 -2.59 12.93
C LYS A 183 16.46 -1.30 13.67
N GLN A 184 15.67 -0.27 13.40
CA GLN A 184 15.82 1.06 13.98
C GLN A 184 14.64 1.40 14.88
N TYR A 185 14.94 1.99 16.03
CA TYR A 185 13.95 2.57 16.93
C TYR A 185 14.09 4.09 16.91
N LYS A 186 13.00 4.79 16.60
CA LYS A 186 12.92 6.25 16.72
C LYS A 186 11.88 6.61 17.76
N ARG A 187 12.17 7.59 18.61
CA ARG A 187 11.26 8.07 19.65
C ARG A 187 11.08 9.58 19.47
N ALA A 188 9.84 10.03 19.35
CA ALA A 188 9.52 11.45 19.39
C ALA A 188 8.84 11.76 20.73
N ARG A 189 9.35 12.77 21.44
CA ARG A 189 8.64 13.40 22.56
C ARG A 189 7.56 14.28 21.92
N VAL A 190 6.30 14.18 22.35
CA VAL A 190 5.19 14.94 21.72
C VAL A 190 5.38 16.47 21.85
N ASP A 191 6.31 16.92 22.69
CA ASP A 191 6.65 18.30 23.03
C ASP A 191 8.07 18.77 22.60
N THR A 192 8.88 17.97 21.88
CA THR A 192 10.20 18.42 21.34
C THR A 192 10.54 17.83 19.97
N GLU A 193 11.45 18.52 19.24
CA GLU A 193 11.96 18.09 17.92
C GLU A 193 12.56 16.67 17.90
N TRP A 194 12.52 16.06 16.71
CA TRP A 194 12.98 14.69 16.43
C TRP A 194 14.45 14.45 16.80
N GLN A 195 14.72 13.37 17.56
CA GLN A 195 16.10 12.91 17.83
C GLN A 195 16.29 11.43 17.46
N PRO A 196 17.35 11.07 16.71
CA PRO A 196 17.75 9.68 16.49
C PRO A 196 18.13 9.01 17.82
N PHE A 197 17.82 7.73 17.98
CA PHE A 197 18.26 6.94 19.14
C PHE A 197 19.46 6.09 18.73
N GLU A 198 20.58 6.19 19.47
CA GLU A 198 21.70 5.24 19.36
C GLU A 198 21.37 3.96 20.15
N ASP A 199 21.82 2.83 19.59
CA ASP A 199 21.46 1.45 19.91
C ASP A 199 21.29 1.14 21.41
N LEU A 200 20.09 0.69 21.79
CA LEU A 200 19.88 -0.04 23.04
C LEU A 200 20.41 -1.47 22.87
N LYS A 201 21.73 -1.64 23.01
CA LYS A 201 22.27 -2.89 23.56
C LYS A 201 22.05 -2.87 25.06
N LYS A 202 21.12 -3.68 25.56
CA LYS A 202 21.16 -4.32 26.88
C LYS A 202 20.15 -5.45 26.96
#